data_AF-A0AAN6JJL1-F1
#
_entry.id   AF-A0AAN6JJL1-F1
#
_cell.length_a   1.000
_cell.length_b   1.000
_cell.length_c   1.000
_cell.angle_alpha   90.00
_cell.angle_beta   90.00
_cell.angle_gamma   90.00
#
_symmetry.space_group_name_H-M   'P 1'
#
loop_
_entity.id
_entity.type
_entity.pdbx_description
1 polymer ?
#
loop_
_entity_poly.entity_id
_entity_poly.type
_entity_poly.pdbx_seq_one_letter_code
_entity_poly.pdbx_strand_id
1 'polypeptide(L)'
;MSGTKRKADNYPWVDEDDARPDSKRMRPEERVVTECGCVRLGRGCNAKCKCRGDCNNHITRLVKELGNRNLVALPCFNQQIARKGYTIEKLRSILMETAEGDTTSPPQGEAFSNSVLDDYLETWANAWEEMSAEDKPDHVRKLIKYALFEECEGDDETSGWRAWYWSFCRKGWDEPECTWHCKTCKECMDWRGRHCGRCKKCTYEITIPCEGCGGVSDIYHSERADGHVRDLGRGEPGDCYGNGGGGAGREDGEHDGSDSEGGGEENREIEQRREGEGERWSDREHRVRKTAMEAWCMDQARTL
;
A
#
# COMPACT_ATOMS: atom_id res chain seq x y z
N MET A 1 -23.07 -32.45 48.80
CA MET A 1 -22.88 -32.65 47.35
C MET A 1 -23.16 -31.34 46.65
N SER A 2 -22.10 -30.56 46.46
CA SER A 2 -22.04 -29.22 45.90
C SER A 2 -22.05 -29.31 44.38
N GLY A 3 -23.10 -28.81 43.73
CA GLY A 3 -23.22 -28.74 42.28
C GLY A 3 -23.19 -27.30 41.81
N THR A 4 -22.01 -26.81 41.42
CA THR A 4 -21.81 -25.51 40.78
C THR A 4 -22.16 -25.60 39.29
N LYS A 5 -23.23 -24.90 38.88
CA LYS A 5 -23.53 -24.64 37.47
C LYS A 5 -22.61 -23.52 36.97
N ARG A 6 -21.75 -23.82 35.99
CA ARG A 6 -21.06 -22.79 35.20
C ARG A 6 -22.02 -22.27 34.13
N LYS A 7 -22.31 -20.97 34.17
CA LYS A 7 -22.90 -20.27 33.03
C LYS A 7 -21.75 -19.86 32.10
N ALA A 8 -21.91 -20.16 30.82
CA ALA A 8 -21.05 -19.66 29.77
C ALA A 8 -21.44 -18.20 29.49
N ASP A 9 -20.47 -17.30 29.61
CA ASP A 9 -20.62 -15.91 29.17
C ASP A 9 -20.48 -15.87 27.66
N ASN A 10 -21.61 -15.60 27.01
CA ASN A 10 -21.75 -15.36 25.60
C ASN A 10 -21.38 -13.89 25.36
N TYR A 11 -20.32 -13.61 24.62
CA TYR A 11 -19.95 -12.25 24.19
C TYR A 11 -20.69 -11.91 22.89
N PRO A 12 -21.58 -10.89 22.86
CA PRO A 12 -22.00 -10.25 21.63
C PRO A 12 -21.25 -8.92 21.49
N TRP A 13 -20.11 -8.92 20.78
CA TRP A 13 -19.59 -7.69 20.18
C TRP A 13 -20.38 -7.47 18.89
N VAL A 14 -21.52 -6.79 19.01
CA VAL A 14 -22.20 -6.18 17.88
C VAL A 14 -21.66 -4.77 17.80
N ASP A 15 -20.85 -4.48 16.79
CA ASP A 15 -20.41 -3.12 16.47
C ASP A 15 -21.65 -2.28 16.14
N GLU A 16 -22.02 -1.35 17.02
CA GLU A 16 -23.20 -0.47 16.89
C GLU A 16 -22.99 0.75 15.96
N ASP A 17 -21.95 0.78 15.13
CA ASP A 17 -21.61 1.97 14.31
C ASP A 17 -21.73 1.80 12.79
N ASP A 18 -22.58 0.87 12.32
CA ASP A 18 -22.93 0.73 10.89
C ASP A 18 -24.28 1.37 10.52
N ALA A 19 -24.67 2.43 11.24
CA ALA A 19 -25.74 3.30 10.79
C ALA A 19 -25.26 4.10 9.56
N ARG A 20 -25.66 3.67 8.36
CA ARG A 20 -25.63 4.54 7.16
C ARG A 20 -26.30 5.87 7.53
N PRO A 21 -25.60 7.02 7.42
CA PRO A 21 -26.23 8.29 7.70
C PRO A 21 -27.34 8.53 6.68
N ASP A 22 -28.58 8.62 7.17
CA ASP A 22 -29.68 9.20 6.44
C ASP A 22 -29.23 10.52 5.81
N SER A 23 -29.61 10.71 4.55
CA SER A 23 -29.23 11.79 3.62
C SER A 23 -29.56 13.23 4.06
N LYS A 24 -29.23 13.60 5.30
CA LYS A 24 -29.18 14.99 5.75
C LYS A 24 -28.03 15.65 5.00
N ARG A 25 -28.37 16.69 4.23
CA ARG A 25 -27.42 17.61 3.57
C ARG A 25 -26.28 17.95 4.53
N MET A 26 -25.11 17.35 4.32
CA MET A 26 -23.89 17.68 5.07
C MET A 26 -23.58 19.17 4.88
N ARG A 27 -23.08 19.81 5.95
CA ARG A 27 -22.63 21.20 5.89
C ARG A 27 -21.53 21.32 4.83
N PRO A 28 -21.41 22.46 4.11
CA PRO A 28 -20.38 22.64 3.09
C PRO A 28 -18.95 22.33 3.57
N GLU A 29 -18.70 22.54 4.86
CA GLU A 29 -17.43 22.32 5.57
C GLU A 29 -17.08 20.82 5.77
N GLU A 30 -18.07 19.93 5.68
CA GLU A 30 -17.90 18.47 5.87
C GLU A 30 -17.98 17.70 4.55
N ARG A 31 -17.98 18.39 3.40
CA ARG A 31 -18.03 17.71 2.11
C ARG A 31 -16.67 17.08 1.81
N VAL A 32 -16.46 15.90 2.38
CA VAL A 32 -15.32 15.03 2.10
C VAL A 32 -15.30 14.76 0.59
N VAL A 33 -14.24 15.21 -0.08
CA VAL A 33 -14.15 15.15 -1.54
C VAL A 33 -13.69 13.76 -1.99
N THR A 34 -14.45 12.72 -1.66
CA THR A 34 -14.15 11.32 -2.00
C THR A 34 -14.10 11.07 -3.51
N GLU A 35 -14.76 11.91 -4.29
CA GLU A 35 -14.81 11.82 -5.76
C GLU A 35 -13.69 12.61 -6.47
N CYS A 36 -12.89 13.39 -5.73
CA CYS A 36 -11.80 14.16 -6.32
C CYS A 36 -10.79 13.24 -7.00
N GLY A 37 -10.33 13.63 -8.20
CA GLY A 37 -9.26 12.92 -8.89
C GLY A 37 -7.99 12.76 -8.06
N CYS A 38 -7.64 13.76 -7.23
CA CYS A 38 -6.48 13.67 -6.33
C CYS A 38 -6.67 12.56 -5.28
N VAL A 39 -7.84 12.52 -4.63
CA VAL A 39 -8.20 11.50 -3.64
C VAL A 39 -8.27 10.11 -4.29
N ARG A 40 -8.88 10.00 -5.47
CA ARG A 40 -8.92 8.73 -6.23
C ARG A 40 -7.54 8.19 -6.57
N LEU A 41 -6.58 9.08 -6.81
CA LEU A 41 -5.18 8.74 -7.08
C LEU A 41 -4.34 8.58 -5.80
N GLY A 42 -4.91 8.76 -4.61
CA GLY A 42 -4.19 8.69 -3.34
C GLY A 42 -3.20 9.83 -3.12
N ARG A 43 -3.34 10.96 -3.81
CA ARG A 43 -2.37 12.07 -3.77
C ARG A 43 -2.92 13.31 -3.08
N GLY A 44 -2.02 14.10 -2.50
CA GLY A 44 -2.32 15.45 -2.07
C GLY A 44 -2.71 16.37 -3.25
N CYS A 45 -3.50 17.42 -2.98
CA CYS A 45 -3.82 18.45 -3.97
C CYS A 45 -2.52 19.20 -4.34
N ASN A 46 -2.22 19.33 -5.63
CA ASN A 46 -1.11 20.15 -6.12
C ASN A 46 -1.60 21.52 -6.63
N ALA A 47 -0.69 22.37 -7.11
CA ALA A 47 -1.02 23.70 -7.64
C ALA A 47 -1.98 23.68 -8.85
N LYS A 48 -2.09 22.55 -9.57
CA LYS A 48 -3.02 22.35 -10.69
C LYS A 48 -4.41 21.88 -10.22
N CYS A 49 -4.61 21.66 -8.92
CA CYS A 49 -5.90 21.20 -8.39
C CYS A 49 -6.99 22.26 -8.60
N LYS A 50 -8.13 21.82 -9.15
CA LYS A 50 -9.27 22.69 -9.46
C LYS A 50 -10.00 23.24 -8.23
N CYS A 51 -9.72 22.72 -7.04
CA CYS A 51 -10.38 23.10 -5.79
C CYS A 51 -9.94 24.47 -5.23
N ARG A 52 -8.93 25.14 -5.81
CA ARG A 52 -8.57 26.56 -5.58
C ARG A 52 -8.51 27.05 -4.11
N GLY A 53 -8.18 26.18 -3.14
CA GLY A 53 -8.01 26.55 -1.73
C GLY A 53 -8.99 25.88 -0.78
N ASP A 54 -10.20 25.55 -1.23
CA ASP A 54 -11.24 24.88 -0.42
C ASP A 54 -11.15 23.34 -0.51
N CYS A 55 -9.94 22.80 -0.74
CA CYS A 55 -9.70 21.36 -0.92
C CYS A 55 -9.76 20.66 0.44
N ASN A 56 -10.86 19.98 0.78
CA ASN A 56 -10.94 19.13 1.98
C ASN A 56 -10.32 17.73 1.77
N ASN A 57 -9.19 17.66 1.06
CA ASN A 57 -8.45 16.42 0.87
C ASN A 57 -7.53 16.19 2.07
N HIS A 58 -7.90 15.24 2.94
CA HIS A 58 -7.13 14.89 4.13
C HIS A 58 -5.69 14.45 3.83
N ILE A 59 -5.43 13.88 2.64
CA ILE A 59 -4.07 13.52 2.23
C ILE A 59 -3.20 14.76 2.09
N THR A 60 -3.71 15.86 1.52
CA THR A 60 -2.95 17.12 1.37
C THR A 60 -2.46 17.64 2.72
N ARG A 61 -3.33 17.60 3.74
CA ARG A 61 -2.97 18.04 5.09
C ARG A 61 -1.89 17.14 5.68
N LEU A 62 -2.10 15.82 5.64
CA LEU A 62 -1.16 14.87 6.20
C LEU A 62 0.21 14.95 5.51
N VAL A 63 0.23 14.98 4.18
CA VAL A 63 1.44 15.05 3.36
C VAL A 63 2.23 16.35 3.67
N LYS A 64 1.54 17.47 3.90
CA LYS A 64 2.18 18.72 4.35
C LYS A 64 2.82 18.57 5.74
N GLU A 65 2.15 17.93 6.68
CA GLU A 65 2.66 17.67 8.03
C GLU A 65 3.85 16.68 8.03
N LEU A 66 3.91 15.78 7.03
CA LEU A 66 5.01 14.83 6.82
C LEU A 66 6.23 15.43 6.10
N GLY A 67 6.13 16.65 5.57
CA GLY A 67 7.23 17.38 4.93
C GLY A 67 7.52 16.99 3.46
N ASN A 68 6.83 16.00 2.89
CA ASN A 68 7.02 15.57 1.49
C ASN A 68 5.85 16.07 0.64
N ARG A 69 6.03 16.36 -0.65
CA ARG A 69 4.92 16.83 -1.53
C ARG A 69 4.38 15.78 -2.49
N ASN A 70 5.12 14.68 -2.70
CA ASN A 70 4.87 13.73 -3.78
C ASN A 70 4.38 12.36 -3.33
N LEU A 71 3.97 12.22 -2.06
CA LEU A 71 3.51 10.95 -1.51
C LEU A 71 2.20 10.47 -2.16
N VAL A 72 2.13 9.15 -2.40
CA VAL A 72 0.94 8.46 -2.92
C VAL A 72 0.47 7.49 -1.87
N ALA A 73 -0.72 7.69 -1.31
CA ALA A 73 -1.25 6.80 -0.29
C ALA A 73 -1.54 5.41 -0.87
N LEU A 74 -1.12 4.37 -0.16
CA LEU A 74 -1.45 3.00 -0.49
C LEU A 74 -2.98 2.83 -0.59
N PRO A 75 -3.50 1.94 -1.46
CA PRO A 75 -4.94 1.82 -1.70
C PRO A 75 -5.79 1.64 -0.44
N CYS A 76 -5.34 0.79 0.49
CA CYS A 76 -6.02 0.55 1.76
C CYS A 76 -6.10 1.83 2.62
N PHE A 77 -4.97 2.51 2.77
CA PHE A 77 -4.91 3.74 3.54
C PHE A 77 -5.70 4.87 2.88
N ASN A 78 -5.55 5.05 1.56
CA ASN A 78 -6.25 6.06 0.77
C ASN A 78 -7.76 6.02 1.01
N GLN A 79 -8.36 4.83 1.01
CA GLN A 79 -9.77 4.68 1.31
C GLN A 79 -10.15 5.17 2.71
N GLN A 80 -9.32 4.91 3.72
CA GLN A 80 -9.59 5.26 5.11
C GLN A 80 -9.40 6.75 5.37
N ILE A 81 -8.26 7.30 4.93
CA ILE A 81 -7.97 8.72 5.11
C ILE A 81 -8.96 9.60 4.36
N ALA A 82 -9.44 9.13 3.20
CA ALA A 82 -10.50 9.79 2.46
C ALA A 82 -11.84 9.81 3.20
N ARG A 83 -12.06 9.03 4.26
CA ARG A 83 -13.36 8.98 4.98
C ARG A 83 -13.29 9.65 6.35
N LYS A 84 -12.25 9.35 7.12
CA LYS A 84 -12.16 9.73 8.54
C LYS A 84 -11.21 10.90 8.78
N GLY A 85 -10.25 11.10 7.87
CA GLY A 85 -9.06 11.89 8.17
C GLY A 85 -8.23 11.25 9.28
N TYR A 86 -6.95 11.63 9.37
CA TYR A 86 -6.06 11.17 10.43
C TYR A 86 -5.09 12.27 10.81
N THR A 87 -4.74 12.35 12.09
CA THR A 87 -3.61 13.13 12.60
C THR A 87 -2.36 12.25 12.67
N ILE A 88 -1.17 12.86 12.70
CA ILE A 88 0.08 12.11 12.91
C ILE A 88 0.02 11.28 14.19
N GLU A 89 -0.48 11.85 15.29
CA GLU A 89 -0.58 11.14 16.58
C GLU A 89 -1.51 9.93 16.51
N LYS A 90 -2.64 10.04 15.81
CA LYS A 90 -3.54 8.90 15.64
C LYS A 90 -2.92 7.79 14.81
N LEU A 91 -2.16 8.15 13.77
CA LEU A 91 -1.44 7.17 12.95
C LEU A 91 -0.32 6.53 13.75
N ARG A 92 0.44 7.30 14.52
CA ARG A 92 1.48 6.79 15.44
C ARG A 92 0.91 5.72 16.36
N SER A 93 -0.18 6.03 17.07
CA SER A 93 -0.80 5.09 18.02
C SER A 93 -1.27 3.81 17.34
N ILE A 94 -1.82 3.91 16.12
CA ILE A 94 -2.27 2.75 15.34
C ILE A 94 -1.07 1.90 14.89
N LEU A 95 -0.08 2.51 14.24
CA LEU A 95 1.05 1.81 13.62
C LEU A 95 1.98 1.18 14.65
N MET A 96 2.17 1.85 15.78
CA MET A 96 3.00 1.36 16.88
C MET A 96 2.20 0.48 17.86
N GLU A 97 0.89 0.32 17.66
CA GLU A 97 0.02 -0.43 18.57
C GLU A 97 0.12 0.04 20.04
N THR A 98 0.16 1.37 20.23
CA THR A 98 0.28 2.03 21.55
C THR A 98 -0.93 2.92 21.82
N ALA A 99 -1.09 3.34 23.07
CA ALA A 99 -2.14 4.28 23.46
C ALA A 99 -1.91 5.66 22.82
N GLU A 100 -2.99 6.35 22.47
CA GLU A 100 -2.93 7.74 22.00
C GLU A 100 -2.43 8.66 23.13
N GLY A 101 -1.43 9.51 22.85
CA GLY A 101 -0.73 10.32 23.84
C GLY A 101 0.48 9.65 24.51
N ASP A 102 0.65 8.34 24.37
CA ASP A 102 1.85 7.64 24.85
C ASP A 102 2.99 7.76 23.83
N THR A 103 3.91 8.68 24.09
CA THR A 103 5.09 8.95 23.25
C THR A 103 6.34 8.25 23.76
N THR A 104 6.21 7.46 24.83
CA THR A 104 7.36 6.85 25.53
C THR A 104 7.49 5.38 25.23
N SER A 105 6.37 4.65 25.16
CA SER A 105 6.40 3.20 24.97
C SER A 105 6.98 2.82 23.60
N PRO A 106 7.74 1.72 23.53
CA PRO A 106 8.24 1.18 22.28
C PRO A 106 7.08 0.65 21.41
N PRO A 107 7.28 0.54 20.08
CA PRO A 107 6.31 -0.09 19.22
C PRO A 107 6.02 -1.53 19.68
N GLN A 108 4.77 -1.94 19.55
CA GLN A 108 4.32 -3.29 19.86
C GLN A 108 3.96 -4.03 18.56
N GLY A 109 3.98 -5.36 18.60
CA GLY A 109 3.55 -6.22 17.49
C GLY A 109 4.67 -7.06 16.88
N GLU A 110 4.28 -8.14 16.21
CA GLU A 110 5.21 -9.12 15.62
C GLU A 110 6.07 -8.51 14.51
N ALA A 111 5.55 -7.52 13.78
CA ALA A 111 6.26 -6.86 12.68
C ALA A 111 7.54 -6.13 13.14
N PHE A 112 7.62 -5.72 14.40
CA PHE A 112 8.80 -5.03 14.97
C PHE A 112 9.81 -5.98 15.63
N SER A 113 9.50 -7.27 15.71
CA SER A 113 10.35 -8.28 16.36
C SER A 113 10.73 -9.45 15.44
N ASN A 114 10.18 -9.49 14.23
CA ASN A 114 10.41 -10.56 13.28
C ASN A 114 11.43 -10.16 12.20
N SER A 115 12.69 -10.47 12.45
CA SER A 115 13.82 -10.20 11.55
C SER A 115 13.85 -11.04 10.28
N VAL A 116 12.95 -12.02 10.13
CA VAL A 116 13.07 -13.07 9.10
C VAL A 116 12.80 -12.53 7.69
N LEU A 117 11.90 -11.56 7.55
CA LEU A 117 11.48 -11.03 6.24
C LEU A 117 12.09 -9.66 5.93
N ASP A 118 12.21 -8.80 6.94
CA ASP A 118 12.74 -7.44 6.80
C ASP A 118 13.21 -6.92 8.15
N ASP A 119 14.47 -6.52 8.20
CA ASP A 119 15.12 -5.94 9.36
C ASP A 119 14.80 -4.45 9.53
N TYR A 120 14.10 -3.81 8.58
CA TYR A 120 13.77 -2.38 8.65
C TYR A 120 12.94 -2.03 9.89
N LEU A 121 11.81 -2.72 10.13
CA LEU A 121 10.94 -2.40 11.26
C LEU A 121 11.58 -2.75 12.61
N GLU A 122 12.34 -3.83 12.66
CA GLU A 122 13.15 -4.19 13.84
C GLU A 122 14.24 -3.13 14.10
N THR A 123 15.02 -2.76 13.08
CA THR A 123 16.04 -1.70 13.18
C THR A 123 15.40 -0.38 13.59
N TRP A 124 14.24 -0.06 13.03
CA TRP A 124 13.46 1.13 13.41
C TRP A 124 13.04 1.08 14.89
N ALA A 125 12.57 -0.07 15.37
CA ALA A 125 12.17 -0.25 16.77
C ALA A 125 13.35 -0.18 17.73
N ASN A 126 14.49 -0.79 17.38
CA ASN A 126 15.71 -0.71 18.20
C ASN A 126 16.23 0.73 18.30
N ALA A 127 16.19 1.49 17.20
CA ALA A 127 16.57 2.89 17.21
C ALA A 127 15.65 3.76 18.10
N TRP A 128 14.37 3.36 18.29
CA TRP A 128 13.45 4.09 19.15
C TRP A 128 13.85 4.09 20.63
N GLU A 129 14.48 3.01 21.10
CA GLU A 129 14.89 2.88 22.51
C GLU A 129 16.08 3.80 22.83
N GLU A 130 17.00 3.93 21.88
CA GLU A 130 18.23 4.71 22.04
C GLU A 130 18.07 6.20 21.71
N MET A 131 16.95 6.59 21.08
CA MET A 131 16.79 7.96 20.59
C MET A 131 16.25 8.95 21.63
N SER A 132 16.65 10.21 21.46
CA SER A 132 16.16 11.33 22.26
C SER A 132 14.66 11.58 22.04
N ALA A 133 13.99 12.20 23.00
CA ALA A 133 12.58 12.57 22.86
C ALA A 133 12.34 13.57 21.71
N GLU A 134 13.35 14.37 21.41
CA GLU A 134 13.36 15.38 20.35
C GLU A 134 13.36 14.76 18.95
N ASP A 135 13.98 13.59 18.78
CA ASP A 135 14.12 12.91 17.47
C ASP A 135 12.93 11.98 17.16
N LYS A 136 12.19 11.52 18.19
CA LYS A 136 11.02 10.64 18.04
C LYS A 136 9.98 11.13 17.04
N PRO A 137 9.60 12.43 16.98
CA PRO A 137 8.64 12.92 16.00
C PRO A 137 9.07 12.68 14.55
N ASP A 138 10.34 12.88 14.21
CA ASP A 138 10.85 12.62 12.87
C ASP A 138 10.89 11.11 12.57
N HIS A 139 11.26 10.30 13.56
CA HIS A 139 11.22 8.84 13.44
C HIS A 139 9.81 8.30 13.13
N VAL A 140 8.80 8.85 13.82
CA VAL A 140 7.38 8.53 13.56
C VAL A 140 6.96 8.96 12.16
N ARG A 141 7.41 10.13 11.67
CA ARG A 141 7.12 10.56 10.29
C ARG A 141 7.71 9.57 9.27
N LYS A 142 8.90 9.02 9.53
CA LYS A 142 9.51 7.98 8.67
C LYS A 142 8.65 6.71 8.67
N LEU A 143 8.22 6.23 9.83
CA LEU A 143 7.33 5.07 9.95
C LEU A 143 6.01 5.26 9.19
N ILE A 144 5.38 6.43 9.32
CA ILE A 144 4.13 6.75 8.62
C ILE A 144 4.34 6.73 7.10
N LYS A 145 5.45 7.29 6.60
CA LYS A 145 5.78 7.27 5.17
C LYS A 145 5.93 5.82 4.68
N TYR A 146 6.75 5.02 5.37
CA TYR A 146 6.98 3.62 5.06
C TYR A 146 5.67 2.81 5.04
N ALA A 147 4.87 2.91 6.11
CA ALA A 147 3.71 2.06 6.29
C ALA A 147 2.54 2.39 5.35
N LEU A 148 2.39 3.65 4.93
CA LEU A 148 1.13 4.15 4.37
C LEU A 148 1.21 4.71 2.96
N PHE A 149 2.39 5.00 2.44
CA PHE A 149 2.56 5.66 1.13
C PHE A 149 3.47 4.86 0.23
N GLU A 150 3.20 4.79 -1.07
CA GLU A 150 4.13 4.27 -2.07
C GLU A 150 5.43 5.09 -2.04
N GLU A 151 6.55 4.42 -2.28
CA GLU A 151 7.87 5.06 -2.38
C GLU A 151 7.84 6.17 -3.42
N CYS A 152 8.49 7.28 -3.08
CA CYS A 152 8.71 8.36 -4.04
C CYS A 152 10.10 8.17 -4.64
N GLU A 153 10.19 8.13 -5.97
CA GLU A 153 11.47 8.24 -6.67
C GLU A 153 12.25 9.45 -6.12
N GLY A 154 13.47 9.21 -5.63
CA GLY A 154 14.38 10.22 -5.08
C GLY A 154 14.44 10.33 -3.55
N ASP A 155 13.76 9.46 -2.81
CA ASP A 155 14.02 9.27 -1.37
C ASP A 155 15.01 8.12 -1.19
N ASP A 156 16.31 8.43 -1.27
CA ASP A 156 17.40 7.45 -1.30
C ASP A 156 17.38 6.49 -0.07
N GLU A 157 16.84 6.94 1.08
CA GLU A 157 16.73 6.14 2.31
C GLU A 157 15.62 5.07 2.25
N THR A 158 14.66 5.18 1.33
CA THR A 158 13.48 4.28 1.28
C THR A 158 13.29 3.60 -0.08
N SER A 159 14.22 3.78 -1.02
CA SER A 159 14.18 3.21 -2.38
C SER A 159 14.32 1.68 -2.48
N GLY A 160 14.05 0.95 -1.40
CA GLY A 160 14.21 -0.49 -1.24
C GLY A 160 12.93 -1.29 -1.43
N TRP A 161 13.03 -2.60 -1.23
CA TRP A 161 11.85 -3.46 -1.18
C TRP A 161 11.07 -3.18 0.12
N ARG A 162 9.79 -2.82 0.05
CA ARG A 162 8.92 -2.82 1.23
C ARG A 162 8.44 -4.21 1.56
N ALA A 163 8.83 -4.77 2.70
CA ALA A 163 8.27 -6.03 3.15
C ALA A 163 6.97 -5.87 3.93
N TRP A 164 6.74 -4.72 4.56
CA TRP A 164 5.57 -4.49 5.42
C TRP A 164 4.83 -3.22 5.08
N TYR A 165 3.50 -3.28 5.15
CA TYR A 165 2.65 -2.10 5.17
C TYR A 165 1.52 -2.28 6.19
N TRP A 166 0.87 -1.18 6.59
CA TRP A 166 -0.27 -1.28 7.50
C TRP A 166 -1.59 -1.42 6.75
N SER A 167 -2.27 -2.54 6.95
CA SER A 167 -3.58 -2.83 6.39
C SER A 167 -4.67 -2.42 7.36
N PHE A 168 -5.36 -1.31 7.08
CA PHE A 168 -6.54 -0.89 7.85
C PHE A 168 -7.73 -1.83 7.69
N CYS A 169 -7.80 -2.60 6.60
CA CYS A 169 -8.85 -3.61 6.42
C CYS A 169 -8.68 -4.77 7.40
N ARG A 170 -7.43 -5.17 7.68
CA ARG A 170 -7.09 -6.27 8.59
C ARG A 170 -6.69 -5.80 9.99
N LYS A 171 -6.51 -4.49 10.18
CA LYS A 171 -6.09 -3.84 11.43
C LYS A 171 -4.73 -4.36 11.92
N GLY A 172 -3.77 -4.49 11.01
CA GLY A 172 -2.43 -5.00 11.32
C GLY A 172 -1.43 -4.78 10.20
N TRP A 173 -0.17 -5.10 10.50
CA TRP A 173 0.91 -5.17 9.52
C TRP A 173 0.71 -6.36 8.57
N ASP A 174 0.97 -6.13 7.29
CA ASP A 174 0.74 -7.10 6.23
C ASP A 174 1.84 -6.98 5.16
N GLU A 175 1.98 -8.03 4.36
CA GLU A 175 3.00 -8.13 3.33
C GLU A 175 2.41 -7.71 1.98
N PRO A 176 3.06 -6.80 1.23
CA PRO A 176 2.53 -6.30 -0.04
C PRO A 176 2.52 -7.36 -1.14
N GLU A 177 3.33 -8.42 -1.05
CA GLU A 177 3.28 -9.55 -2.00
C GLU A 177 2.10 -10.47 -1.74
N CYS A 178 1.75 -10.65 -0.46
CA CYS A 178 0.71 -11.58 -0.05
C CYS A 178 -0.68 -10.95 -0.03
N THR A 179 -0.80 -9.65 -0.30
CA THR A 179 -2.08 -8.96 -0.28
C THR A 179 -2.25 -7.91 -1.35
N TRP A 180 -3.51 -7.76 -1.78
CA TRP A 180 -3.90 -6.69 -2.69
C TRP A 180 -5.23 -6.09 -2.24
N HIS A 181 -5.40 -4.80 -2.49
CA HIS A 181 -6.63 -4.10 -2.12
C HIS A 181 -7.60 -4.05 -3.30
N CYS A 182 -8.79 -4.64 -3.14
CA CYS A 182 -9.80 -4.65 -4.18
C CYS A 182 -10.45 -3.28 -4.35
N LYS A 183 -10.16 -2.62 -5.48
CA LYS A 183 -10.72 -1.28 -5.79
C LYS A 183 -12.25 -1.26 -5.85
N THR A 184 -12.90 -2.39 -6.12
CA THR A 184 -14.37 -2.48 -6.19
C THR A 184 -14.99 -2.81 -4.84
N CYS A 185 -14.51 -3.86 -4.17
CA CYS A 185 -15.06 -4.33 -2.89
C CYS A 185 -14.55 -3.51 -1.70
N LYS A 186 -13.47 -2.74 -1.86
CA LYS A 186 -12.93 -1.83 -0.85
C LYS A 186 -12.38 -2.55 0.39
N GLU A 187 -11.75 -3.69 0.14
CA GLU A 187 -11.23 -4.65 1.13
C GLU A 187 -9.85 -5.18 0.69
N CYS A 188 -8.97 -5.47 1.64
CA CYS A 188 -7.70 -6.16 1.38
C CYS A 188 -7.93 -7.66 1.30
N MET A 189 -7.53 -8.24 0.17
CA MET A 189 -7.62 -9.65 -0.15
C MET A 189 -6.22 -10.28 -0.09
N ASP A 190 -6.20 -11.58 0.16
CA ASP A 190 -5.00 -12.40 -0.07
C ASP A 190 -4.63 -12.38 -1.56
N TRP A 191 -3.35 -12.56 -1.88
CA TRP A 191 -2.82 -12.64 -3.24
C TRP A 191 -3.48 -13.75 -4.09
N ARG A 192 -3.99 -14.81 -3.44
CA ARG A 192 -4.78 -15.87 -4.09
C ARG A 192 -6.23 -15.48 -4.34
N GLY A 193 -6.70 -14.40 -3.73
CA GLY A 193 -8.05 -13.88 -3.89
C GLY A 193 -8.24 -13.13 -5.20
N ARG A 194 -9.48 -13.09 -5.69
CA ARG A 194 -9.84 -12.44 -6.95
C ARG A 194 -11.17 -11.73 -6.88
N HIS A 195 -11.35 -10.68 -7.67
CA HIS A 195 -12.66 -10.02 -7.82
C HIS A 195 -13.42 -10.58 -9.03
N CYS A 196 -14.59 -11.16 -8.80
CA CYS A 196 -15.48 -11.57 -9.88
C CYS A 196 -16.19 -10.34 -10.47
N GLY A 197 -15.83 -9.95 -11.69
CA GLY A 197 -16.41 -8.80 -12.38
C GLY A 197 -17.92 -8.91 -12.66
N ARG A 198 -18.47 -10.14 -12.73
CA ARG A 198 -19.90 -10.39 -12.94
C ARG A 198 -20.69 -10.36 -11.62
N CYS A 199 -20.21 -11.06 -10.59
CA CYS A 199 -20.88 -11.13 -9.29
C CYS A 199 -20.58 -9.92 -8.39
N LYS A 200 -19.59 -9.08 -8.75
CA LYS A 200 -19.12 -7.94 -7.97
C LYS A 200 -18.70 -8.31 -6.54
N LYS A 201 -18.17 -9.52 -6.38
CA LYS A 201 -17.71 -10.07 -5.09
C LYS A 201 -16.29 -10.56 -5.22
N CYS A 202 -15.51 -10.39 -4.16
CA CYS A 202 -14.22 -11.07 -4.03
C CYS A 202 -14.44 -12.54 -3.66
N THR A 203 -13.66 -13.44 -4.23
CA THR A 203 -13.63 -14.87 -3.92
C THR A 203 -12.21 -15.29 -3.61
N TYR A 204 -12.06 -16.33 -2.80
CA TYR A 204 -10.78 -16.96 -2.52
C TYR A 204 -10.46 -18.00 -3.61
N GLU A 205 -9.17 -18.28 -3.81
CA GLU A 205 -8.62 -19.20 -4.80
C GLU A 205 -8.84 -18.84 -6.27
N ILE A 206 -7.72 -18.76 -6.99
CA ILE A 206 -7.66 -18.52 -8.44
C ILE A 206 -8.33 -19.65 -9.22
N THR A 207 -8.25 -20.88 -8.70
CA THR A 207 -8.71 -22.12 -9.33
C THR A 207 -10.18 -22.42 -9.08
N ILE A 208 -10.81 -21.85 -8.06
CA ILE A 208 -12.22 -22.10 -7.75
C ILE A 208 -13.12 -21.22 -8.63
N PRO A 209 -14.03 -21.80 -9.44
CA PRO A 209 -15.04 -21.05 -10.17
C PRO A 209 -15.92 -20.21 -9.23
N CYS A 210 -16.29 -19.00 -9.65
CA CYS A 210 -17.14 -18.16 -8.83
C CYS A 210 -18.53 -18.81 -8.66
N GLU A 211 -18.97 -19.06 -7.44
CA GLU A 211 -20.23 -19.77 -7.13
C GLU A 211 -21.46 -19.22 -7.84
N GLY A 212 -21.52 -17.90 -8.05
CA GLY A 212 -22.67 -17.25 -8.66
C GLY A 212 -22.72 -17.34 -10.19
N CYS A 213 -21.57 -17.41 -10.86
CA CYS A 213 -21.53 -17.33 -12.32
C CYS A 213 -20.74 -18.43 -13.02
N GLY A 214 -20.07 -19.31 -12.28
CA GLY A 214 -19.17 -20.36 -12.78
C GLY A 214 -17.89 -19.83 -13.43
N GLY A 215 -17.64 -18.52 -13.44
CA GLY A 215 -16.46 -17.94 -14.06
C GLY A 215 -15.22 -18.14 -13.20
N VAL A 216 -14.16 -18.72 -13.76
CA VAL A 216 -12.78 -18.52 -13.29
C VAL A 216 -12.26 -17.19 -13.83
N SER A 217 -11.22 -16.64 -13.23
CA SER A 217 -10.64 -15.38 -13.70
C SER A 217 -9.34 -15.68 -14.40
N ASP A 218 -9.11 -14.96 -15.49
CA ASP A 218 -7.90 -15.02 -16.31
C ASP A 218 -6.71 -14.35 -15.60
N ILE A 219 -6.42 -14.74 -14.35
CA ILE A 219 -5.46 -14.05 -13.46
C ILE A 219 -4.02 -14.08 -13.98
N TYR A 220 -3.72 -14.86 -15.01
CA TYR A 220 -2.40 -14.84 -15.64
C TYR A 220 -2.17 -13.70 -16.64
N HIS A 221 -3.14 -12.78 -16.84
CA HIS A 221 -2.93 -11.61 -17.69
C HIS A 221 -2.96 -10.31 -16.88
N SER A 222 -1.74 -9.87 -16.61
CA SER A 222 -1.30 -8.54 -16.17
C SER A 222 -2.17 -7.36 -16.60
N GLU A 223 -2.29 -6.40 -15.67
CA GLU A 223 -2.19 -4.97 -15.94
C GLU A 223 -3.03 -4.41 -17.12
N ARG A 224 -4.31 -4.14 -16.85
CA ARG A 224 -4.92 -2.82 -17.14
C ARG A 224 -6.36 -2.82 -16.66
N ALA A 225 -6.58 -2.13 -15.55
CA ALA A 225 -7.92 -1.78 -15.07
C ALA A 225 -8.54 -0.65 -15.91
N ASP A 226 -8.44 -0.75 -17.25
CA ASP A 226 -9.10 0.13 -18.20
C ASP A 226 -10.26 -0.62 -18.88
N GLY A 227 -11.22 -1.02 -18.05
CA GLY A 227 -12.66 -0.86 -18.31
C GLY A 227 -13.32 -1.39 -19.59
N HIS A 228 -12.65 -2.09 -20.51
CA HIS A 228 -13.29 -2.66 -21.69
C HIS A 228 -13.27 -4.19 -21.62
N VAL A 229 -14.20 -4.74 -20.86
CA VAL A 229 -14.69 -6.10 -21.14
C VAL A 229 -15.41 -6.01 -22.48
N ARG A 230 -14.75 -6.46 -23.56
CA ARG A 230 -15.50 -6.83 -24.75
C ARG A 230 -16.38 -8.00 -24.33
N ASP A 231 -17.68 -7.74 -24.36
CA ASP A 231 -18.72 -8.76 -24.29
C ASP A 231 -18.44 -9.75 -25.43
N LEU A 232 -17.76 -10.85 -25.11
CA LEU A 232 -17.63 -11.97 -26.02
C LEU A 232 -19.00 -12.64 -26.06
N GLY A 233 -19.78 -12.14 -27.00
CA GLY A 233 -21.05 -12.70 -27.41
C GLY A 233 -20.90 -14.20 -27.61
N ARG A 234 -21.82 -14.91 -26.97
CA ARG A 234 -22.30 -16.25 -27.29
C ARG A 234 -22.11 -16.57 -28.78
N GLY A 235 -21.12 -17.40 -29.10
CA GLY A 235 -20.84 -17.94 -30.43
C GLY A 235 -20.41 -19.39 -30.31
N GLU A 236 -21.03 -20.24 -31.13
CA GLU A 236 -20.93 -21.70 -31.19
C GLU A 236 -19.50 -22.25 -31.44
N PRO A 237 -19.24 -23.54 -31.18
CA PRO A 237 -17.91 -24.12 -31.28
C PRO A 237 -17.53 -24.37 -32.75
N GLY A 238 -16.46 -23.73 -33.21
CA GLY A 238 -15.91 -23.94 -34.55
C GLY A 238 -14.43 -23.56 -34.64
N ASP A 239 -13.59 -24.59 -34.70
CA ASP A 239 -12.32 -24.72 -35.42
C ASP A 239 -11.37 -23.51 -35.50
N CYS A 240 -10.24 -23.60 -34.80
CA CYS A 240 -9.05 -22.78 -35.08
C CYS A 240 -7.74 -23.56 -34.92
N TYR A 241 -7.45 -24.43 -35.90
CA TYR A 241 -6.08 -24.62 -36.40
C TYR A 241 -5.93 -23.75 -37.64
N GLY A 242 -5.15 -22.67 -37.54
CA GLY A 242 -4.90 -21.74 -38.65
C GLY A 242 -3.61 -20.99 -38.43
N ASN A 243 -2.54 -21.53 -39.02
CA ASN A 243 -1.17 -21.05 -38.96
C ASN A 243 -0.90 -20.04 -40.11
N GLY A 244 0.02 -19.10 -39.89
CA GLY A 244 0.64 -18.23 -40.90
C GLY A 244 0.08 -16.80 -40.95
N GLY A 245 0.85 -15.73 -41.09
CA GLY A 245 2.29 -15.56 -41.31
C GLY A 245 2.55 -14.18 -41.93
N GLY A 246 3.71 -13.58 -41.64
CA GLY A 246 4.32 -12.43 -42.33
C GLY A 246 3.70 -11.05 -42.02
N GLY A 247 4.44 -9.95 -41.85
CA GLY A 247 5.86 -9.68 -42.01
C GLY A 247 6.08 -8.16 -42.12
N ALA A 248 7.32 -7.75 -41.88
CA ALA A 248 8.00 -6.52 -42.31
C ALA A 248 7.61 -5.13 -41.72
N GLY A 249 8.58 -4.54 -41.00
CA GLY A 249 9.36 -3.44 -41.59
C GLY A 249 9.37 -2.08 -40.88
N ARG A 250 10.60 -1.55 -40.71
CA ARG A 250 11.10 -0.15 -40.56
C ARG A 250 11.79 0.16 -39.22
N GLU A 251 13.12 0.21 -39.19
CA GLU A 251 14.06 1.25 -39.66
C GLU A 251 14.19 2.43 -38.67
N ASP A 252 15.21 2.30 -37.81
CA ASP A 252 16.38 3.17 -37.66
C ASP A 252 16.17 4.70 -37.69
N GLY A 253 16.43 5.34 -36.55
CA GLY A 253 16.56 6.79 -36.42
C GLY A 253 17.72 7.11 -35.48
N GLU A 254 18.87 7.41 -36.08
CA GLU A 254 20.08 7.95 -35.46
C GLU A 254 19.81 9.37 -34.92
N HIS A 255 20.31 9.68 -33.73
CA HIS A 255 20.40 11.06 -33.24
C HIS A 255 21.72 11.28 -32.51
N ASP A 256 22.45 12.24 -33.05
CA ASP A 256 23.83 12.55 -32.74
C ASP A 256 23.89 13.75 -31.80
N GLY A 257 24.75 13.62 -30.79
CA GLY A 257 25.64 14.67 -30.27
C GLY A 257 25.03 15.92 -29.62
N SER A 258 25.38 16.14 -28.35
CA SER A 258 26.06 17.38 -27.92
C SER A 258 26.70 17.15 -26.55
N ASP A 259 28.03 17.08 -26.54
CA ASP A 259 28.85 17.20 -25.33
C ASP A 259 28.78 18.63 -24.79
N SER A 260 28.66 18.77 -23.48
CA SER A 260 28.88 20.04 -22.77
C SER A 260 29.52 19.72 -21.42
N GLU A 261 30.85 19.67 -21.43
CA GLU A 261 31.69 19.72 -20.25
C GLU A 261 31.66 21.15 -19.68
N GLY A 262 31.40 21.30 -18.39
CA GLY A 262 31.42 22.61 -17.75
C GLY A 262 31.08 22.63 -16.27
N GLY A 263 32.11 22.43 -15.43
CA GLY A 263 32.30 23.16 -14.18
C GLY A 263 31.56 22.69 -12.93
N GLY A 264 32.31 22.25 -11.92
CA GLY A 264 31.80 22.15 -10.55
C GLY A 264 32.60 21.24 -9.61
N GLU A 265 33.92 21.33 -9.61
CA GLU A 265 34.81 20.44 -8.83
C GLU A 265 34.97 20.84 -7.35
N GLU A 266 34.20 21.79 -6.82
CA GLU A 266 34.49 22.39 -5.50
C GLU A 266 33.48 22.12 -4.37
N ASN A 267 32.44 21.30 -4.62
CA ASN A 267 31.45 20.93 -3.57
C ASN A 267 31.50 19.44 -3.16
N ARG A 268 32.44 18.66 -3.68
CA ARG A 268 32.49 17.20 -3.42
C ARG A 268 33.16 16.81 -2.11
N GLU A 269 33.84 17.73 -1.43
CA GLU A 269 34.64 17.41 -0.24
C GLU A 269 33.89 17.63 1.09
N ILE A 270 32.71 18.24 1.06
CA ILE A 270 31.91 18.51 2.28
C ILE A 270 30.83 17.45 2.52
N GLU A 271 30.31 16.78 1.47
CA GLU A 271 29.35 15.67 1.62
C GLU A 271 30.01 14.33 1.94
N GLN A 272 31.26 14.09 1.54
CA GLN A 272 31.96 12.82 1.79
C GLN A 272 32.32 12.56 3.26
N ARG A 273 32.13 13.52 4.17
CA ARG A 273 32.45 13.37 5.59
C ARG A 273 31.27 12.99 6.48
N ARG A 274 30.06 12.83 5.91
CA ARG A 274 28.85 12.37 6.64
C ARG A 274 28.30 11.03 6.17
N GLU A 275 28.92 10.39 5.17
CA GLU A 275 28.48 9.10 4.60
C GLU A 275 29.22 7.87 5.17
N GLY A 276 29.97 8.04 6.25
CA GLY A 276 30.58 6.90 6.94
C GLY A 276 29.55 6.19 7.81
N GLU A 277 29.23 4.94 7.46
CA GLU A 277 28.57 3.92 8.29
C GLU A 277 27.05 3.70 8.12
N GLY A 278 26.48 4.06 6.97
CA GLY A 278 25.21 3.45 6.51
C GLY A 278 25.52 2.31 5.54
N GLU A 279 25.32 1.05 5.94
CA GLU A 279 25.46 -0.10 5.04
C GLU A 279 24.50 0.04 3.86
N ARG A 280 25.06 0.45 2.73
CA ARG A 280 24.37 0.57 1.44
C ARG A 280 24.06 -0.83 0.93
N TRP A 281 22.80 -1.23 1.04
CA TRP A 281 22.30 -2.48 0.47
C TRP A 281 22.54 -2.48 -1.04
N SER A 282 23.22 -3.51 -1.55
CA SER A 282 23.49 -3.61 -2.98
C SER A 282 22.23 -4.09 -3.73
N ASP A 283 21.99 -3.59 -4.96
CA ASP A 283 20.93 -4.07 -5.88
C ASP A 283 20.94 -5.61 -6.09
N ARG A 284 22.06 -6.25 -5.74
CA ARG A 284 22.22 -7.71 -5.79
C ARG A 284 21.55 -8.38 -4.59
N GLU A 285 21.75 -7.88 -3.37
CA GLU A 285 21.11 -8.39 -2.16
C GLU A 285 19.60 -8.20 -2.22
N HIS A 286 19.15 -7.07 -2.76
CA HIS A 286 17.74 -6.79 -3.03
C HIS A 286 17.09 -7.87 -3.92
N ARG A 287 17.72 -8.21 -5.06
CA ARG A 287 17.21 -9.26 -5.95
C ARG A 287 17.21 -10.64 -5.30
N VAL A 288 18.22 -10.98 -4.51
CA VAL A 288 18.30 -12.28 -3.83
C VAL A 288 17.18 -12.41 -2.80
N ARG A 289 16.94 -11.38 -1.98
CA ARG A 289 15.86 -11.36 -0.98
C ARG A 289 14.48 -11.49 -1.64
N LYS A 290 14.22 -10.73 -2.71
CA LYS A 290 12.97 -10.84 -3.48
C LYS A 290 12.72 -12.27 -3.96
N THR A 291 13.72 -12.88 -4.58
CA THR A 291 13.57 -14.25 -5.14
C THR A 291 13.34 -15.29 -4.04
N ALA A 292 13.95 -15.11 -2.87
CA ALA A 292 13.76 -16.00 -1.72
C ALA A 292 12.35 -15.88 -1.12
N MET A 293 11.80 -14.67 -1.04
CA MET A 293 10.46 -14.43 -0.50
C MET A 293 9.37 -14.90 -1.45
N GLU A 294 9.48 -14.63 -2.75
CA GLU A 294 8.60 -15.21 -3.78
C GLU A 294 8.59 -16.75 -3.69
N ALA A 295 9.76 -17.36 -3.49
CA ALA A 295 9.87 -18.81 -3.32
C ALA A 295 9.21 -19.30 -2.01
N TRP A 296 9.38 -18.59 -0.89
CA TRP A 296 8.76 -18.93 0.39
C TRP A 296 7.22 -18.80 0.33
N CYS A 297 6.69 -17.73 -0.26
CA CYS A 297 5.26 -17.56 -0.47
C CYS A 297 4.66 -18.68 -1.32
N MET A 298 5.40 -19.11 -2.35
CA MET A 298 5.03 -20.24 -3.20
C MET A 298 5.12 -21.59 -2.47
N ASP A 299 6.03 -21.75 -1.51
CA ASP A 299 6.16 -22.96 -0.70
C ASP A 299 5.05 -23.08 0.34
N GLN A 300 4.72 -21.99 1.04
CA GLN A 300 3.53 -21.91 1.92
C GLN A 300 2.22 -22.21 1.17
N ALA A 301 2.17 -21.92 -0.13
CA ALA A 301 1.03 -22.27 -0.97
C ALA A 301 0.93 -23.78 -1.30
N ARG A 302 2.00 -24.55 -1.14
CA ARG A 302 2.03 -26.00 -1.45
C ARG A 302 1.75 -26.87 -0.23
N THR A 303 1.93 -26.34 0.96
CA THR A 303 1.81 -27.08 2.24
C THR A 303 0.40 -27.02 2.85
N LEU A 304 -0.49 -26.20 2.29
CA LEU A 304 -1.92 -26.09 2.64
C LEU A 304 -2.79 -26.84 1.62
#